data_AF-A0A8J5IHQ6-F1
#
_entry.id   AF-A0A8J5IHQ6-F1
#
_cell.length_a   1.000
_cell.length_b   1.000
_cell.length_c   1.000
_cell.angle_alpha   90.00
_cell.angle_beta   90.00
_cell.angle_gamma   90.00
#
_symmetry.space_group_name_H-M   'P 1'
#
loop_
_entity.id
_entity.type
_entity.pdbx_description
1 polymer ?
#
loop_
_entity_poly.entity_id
_entity_poly.type
_entity_poly.pdbx_seq_one_letter_code
_entity_poly.pdbx_strand_id
1 'polypeptide(L)'
;MKFSTVLTTALVAAACLFQSTTAEDQAAVHLRVHTVEQSNNGAICYQACQSGQYCPRGENACRAPTGSQCFNPATSLFIDACDPGFKCDNGKCVYA
;
A
#
# COMPACT_ATOMS: atom_id res chain seq x y z
N MET A 1 -20.96 38.98 43.07
CA MET A 1 -19.93 38.59 42.07
C MET A 1 -19.40 37.22 42.46
N LYS A 2 -19.82 36.12 41.80
CA LYS A 2 -19.33 34.75 42.04
C LYS A 2 -19.94 33.73 41.04
N PHE A 3 -19.93 34.04 39.74
CA PHE A 3 -20.39 33.07 38.72
C PHE A 3 -19.42 32.93 37.53
N SER A 4 -18.35 33.73 37.47
CA SER A 4 -17.48 33.80 36.28
C SER A 4 -16.39 32.73 36.18
N THR A 5 -16.10 31.96 37.23
CA THR A 5 -14.95 31.05 37.23
C THR A 5 -15.27 29.60 36.86
N VAL A 6 -16.55 29.20 36.94
CA VAL A 6 -16.96 27.81 36.66
C VAL A 6 -17.28 27.60 35.18
N LEU A 7 -17.75 28.65 34.49
CA LEU A 7 -18.15 28.54 33.10
C LEU A 7 -16.95 28.47 32.14
N THR A 8 -15.81 29.03 32.51
CA THR A 8 -14.60 29.08 31.68
C THR A 8 -13.87 27.74 31.63
N THR A 9 -13.88 26.95 32.70
CA THR A 9 -13.21 25.64 32.73
C THR A 9 -13.96 24.57 31.92
N ALA A 10 -15.29 24.66 31.83
CA ALA A 10 -16.09 23.73 31.04
C ALA A 10 -15.86 23.90 29.53
N LEU A 11 -15.63 25.13 29.06
CA LEU A 11 -15.39 25.42 27.65
C LEU A 11 -14.01 24.95 27.17
N VAL A 12 -12.98 25.02 28.04
CA VAL A 12 -11.63 24.55 27.72
C VAL A 12 -11.57 23.02 27.61
N ALA A 13 -12.28 22.30 28.49
CA ALA A 13 -12.35 20.84 28.44
C ALA A 13 -13.09 20.33 27.18
N ALA A 14 -14.12 21.05 26.73
CA ALA A 14 -14.82 20.73 25.48
C ALA A 14 -13.90 20.96 24.26
N ALA A 15 -13.14 22.05 24.23
CA ALA A 15 -12.24 22.35 23.11
C ALA A 15 -11.13 21.30 22.91
N CYS A 16 -10.63 20.68 23.99
CA CYS A 16 -9.62 19.61 23.90
C CYS A 16 -10.19 18.28 23.38
N LEU A 17 -11.51 18.02 23.51
CA LEU A 17 -12.16 16.83 22.93
C LEU A 17 -12.40 16.97 21.42
N PHE A 18 -12.35 18.19 20.87
CA PHE A 18 -12.48 18.46 19.44
C PHE A 18 -11.13 18.70 18.74
N GLN A 19 -10.02 18.67 19.47
CA GLN A 19 -8.69 18.63 18.87
C GLN A 19 -8.44 17.21 18.41
N SER A 20 -8.97 16.87 17.24
CA SER A 20 -8.58 15.70 16.47
C SER A 20 -7.06 15.62 16.49
N THR A 21 -6.55 14.59 17.16
CA THR A 21 -5.13 14.51 17.45
C THR A 21 -4.41 14.25 16.13
N THR A 22 -3.27 14.89 15.90
CA THR A 22 -2.41 14.64 14.73
C THR A 22 -2.05 13.16 14.56
N ALA A 23 -2.16 12.36 15.63
CA ALA A 23 -2.05 10.91 15.62
C ALA A 23 -3.19 10.22 14.84
N GLU A 24 -4.42 10.74 14.87
CA GLU A 24 -5.54 10.25 14.05
C GLU A 24 -5.31 10.53 12.56
N ASP A 25 -4.69 11.66 12.23
CA ASP A 25 -4.35 12.00 10.84
C ASP A 25 -3.22 11.11 10.31
N GLN A 26 -2.20 10.84 11.11
CA GLN A 26 -1.15 9.86 10.77
C GLN A 26 -1.71 8.43 10.65
N ALA A 27 -2.64 8.04 11.52
CA ALA A 27 -3.32 6.75 11.43
C ALA A 27 -4.21 6.66 10.19
N ALA A 28 -4.91 7.74 9.81
CA ALA A 28 -5.73 7.81 8.61
C ALA A 28 -4.88 7.79 7.32
N VAL A 29 -3.71 8.44 7.32
CA VAL A 29 -2.75 8.40 6.21
C VAL A 29 -2.19 6.98 6.04
N HIS A 30 -1.82 6.32 7.13
CA HIS A 30 -1.37 4.92 7.10
C HIS A 30 -2.48 3.99 6.61
N LEU A 31 -3.71 4.16 7.11
CA LEU A 31 -4.86 3.32 6.72
C LEU A 31 -5.24 3.54 5.25
N ARG A 32 -5.19 4.77 4.73
CA ARG A 32 -5.47 5.04 3.31
C ARG A 32 -4.53 4.33 2.35
N VAL A 33 -3.26 4.15 2.70
CA VAL A 33 -2.32 3.35 1.89
C VAL A 33 -2.72 1.87 1.86
N HIS A 34 -3.33 1.36 2.93
CA HIS A 34 -3.84 -0.01 3.01
C HIS A 34 -5.28 -0.20 2.47
N THR A 35 -6.06 0.88 2.35
CA THR A 35 -7.47 0.87 1.87
C THR A 35 -7.63 1.47 0.47
N VAL A 36 -6.54 1.63 -0.30
CA VAL A 36 -6.66 1.79 -1.76
C VAL A 36 -7.16 0.45 -2.28
N GLU A 37 -8.47 0.35 -2.53
CA GLU A 37 -9.16 -0.68 -3.30
C GLU A 37 -8.36 -1.98 -3.39
N GLN A 38 -8.56 -2.89 -2.41
CA GLN A 38 -7.88 -4.18 -2.37
C GLN A 38 -7.95 -4.80 -3.77
N SER A 39 -6.81 -4.72 -4.48
CA SER A 39 -6.71 -5.24 -5.83
C SER A 39 -7.24 -6.66 -5.80
N ASN A 40 -8.04 -7.06 -6.80
CA ASN A 40 -8.57 -8.44 -6.86
C ASN A 40 -7.44 -9.50 -6.77
N ASN A 41 -6.20 -9.10 -7.00
CA ASN A 41 -5.00 -9.94 -6.92
C ASN A 41 -4.28 -9.90 -5.57
N GLY A 42 -4.81 -9.23 -4.54
CA GLY A 42 -4.23 -9.18 -3.18
C GLY A 42 -3.26 -8.02 -2.92
N ALA A 43 -2.53 -8.10 -1.80
CA ALA A 43 -1.57 -7.08 -1.37
C ALA A 43 -0.21 -7.23 -2.08
N ILE A 44 0.54 -6.14 -2.26
CA ILE A 44 1.90 -6.19 -2.81
C ILE A 44 2.77 -7.11 -1.95
N CYS A 45 3.55 -7.98 -2.60
CA CYS A 45 4.61 -8.71 -1.94
C CYS A 45 5.92 -7.92 -1.99
N TYR A 46 6.53 -7.72 -0.82
CA TYR A 46 7.78 -6.95 -0.66
C TYR A 46 9.02 -7.84 -0.48
N GLN A 47 8.90 -9.15 -0.70
CA GLN A 47 10.01 -10.08 -0.50
C GLN A 47 11.13 -9.82 -1.52
N ALA A 48 12.35 -9.68 -1.02
CA ALA A 48 13.53 -9.63 -1.88
C ALA A 48 13.81 -11.03 -2.46
N CYS A 49 13.81 -11.14 -3.78
CA CYS A 49 13.98 -12.40 -4.49
C CYS A 49 15.37 -12.51 -5.14
N GLN A 50 15.81 -13.76 -5.33
CA GLN A 50 17.01 -14.05 -6.12
C GLN A 50 16.78 -13.68 -7.60
N SER A 51 17.85 -13.53 -8.37
CA SER A 51 17.75 -13.27 -9.82
C SER A 51 16.89 -14.33 -10.51
N GLY A 52 15.98 -13.89 -11.39
CA GLY A 52 15.03 -14.77 -12.10
C GLY A 52 13.82 -15.21 -11.26
N GLN A 53 13.73 -14.78 -10.00
CA GLN A 53 12.55 -15.00 -9.16
C GLN A 53 11.89 -13.67 -8.80
N TYR A 54 10.58 -13.71 -8.62
CA TYR A 54 9.78 -12.53 -8.32
C TYR A 54 8.71 -12.89 -7.29
N CYS A 55 8.32 -11.91 -6.50
CA CYS A 55 7.22 -12.06 -5.56
C CYS A 55 6.01 -11.30 -6.10
N PRO A 56 5.04 -12.00 -6.73
CA PRO A 56 3.86 -11.33 -7.23
C PRO A 56 2.97 -10.90 -6.06
N ARG A 57 2.24 -9.82 -6.29
CA ARG A 57 1.12 -9.38 -5.45
C ARG A 57 0.16 -10.56 -5.23
N GLY A 58 -0.33 -10.69 -4.00
CA GLY A 58 -1.19 -11.80 -3.58
C GLY A 58 -0.45 -13.04 -3.10
N GLU A 59 0.86 -13.15 -3.36
CA GLU A 59 1.71 -14.22 -2.85
C GLU A 59 2.61 -13.69 -1.72
N ASN A 60 3.21 -14.61 -0.97
CA ASN A 60 4.13 -14.32 0.13
C ASN A 60 5.51 -14.99 -0.05
N ALA A 61 5.76 -15.58 -1.22
CA ALA A 61 6.98 -16.30 -1.53
C ALA A 61 7.50 -15.93 -2.92
N CYS A 62 8.82 -15.93 -3.07
CA CYS A 62 9.46 -15.78 -4.36
C CYS A 62 9.30 -17.06 -5.17
N ARG A 63 9.00 -16.91 -6.47
CA ARG A 63 9.08 -18.01 -7.42
C ARG A 63 9.53 -17.50 -8.79
N ALA A 64 10.05 -18.42 -9.60
CA ALA A 64 10.30 -18.14 -11.00
C ALA A 64 8.96 -18.14 -11.77
N PRO A 65 8.85 -17.37 -12.87
CA PRO A 65 7.77 -17.56 -13.83
C PRO A 65 7.81 -18.98 -14.41
N THR A 66 6.65 -19.53 -14.77
CA THR A 66 6.54 -20.84 -15.39
C THR A 66 5.92 -20.74 -16.79
N GLY A 67 6.36 -21.61 -17.71
CA GLY A 67 5.82 -21.62 -19.09
C GLY A 67 6.06 -20.30 -19.82
N SER A 68 4.98 -19.67 -20.29
CA SER A 68 4.97 -18.37 -20.97
C SER A 68 4.97 -17.17 -20.02
N GLN A 69 4.93 -17.38 -18.71
CA GLN A 69 4.81 -16.29 -17.76
C GLN A 69 6.03 -15.36 -17.78
N CYS A 70 5.76 -14.08 -17.60
CA CYS A 70 6.74 -13.04 -17.39
C CYS A 70 6.28 -12.10 -16.27
N PHE A 71 7.18 -11.69 -15.39
CA PHE A 71 6.84 -10.77 -14.30
C PHE A 71 6.70 -9.34 -14.82
N ASN A 72 5.51 -8.75 -14.67
CA ASN A 72 5.26 -7.35 -14.95
C ASN A 72 5.49 -6.51 -13.69
N PRO A 73 6.54 -5.67 -13.62
CA PRO A 73 6.83 -4.86 -12.45
C PRO A 73 5.82 -3.72 -12.21
N ALA A 74 5.02 -3.34 -13.20
CA ALA A 74 4.01 -2.30 -13.04
C ALA A 74 2.77 -2.81 -12.29
N THR A 75 2.41 -4.08 -12.49
CA THR A 75 1.25 -4.71 -11.84
C THR A 75 1.65 -5.62 -10.68
N SER A 76 2.93 -5.96 -10.58
CA SER A 76 3.48 -6.99 -9.69
C SER A 76 2.82 -8.36 -9.91
N LEU A 77 2.56 -8.74 -11.15
CA LEU A 77 1.93 -10.02 -11.50
C LEU A 77 2.71 -10.74 -12.58
N PHE A 78 2.55 -12.07 -12.63
CA PHE A 78 2.96 -12.85 -13.79
C PHE A 78 1.88 -12.76 -14.88
N ILE A 79 2.30 -12.42 -16.10
CA ILE A 79 1.44 -12.30 -17.28
C ILE A 79 2.03 -13.10 -18.44
N ASP A 80 1.20 -13.53 -19.39
CA ASP A 80 1.67 -14.37 -20.50
C ASP A 80 2.43 -13.60 -21.60
N ALA A 81 2.20 -12.29 -21.70
CA ALA A 81 2.86 -11.44 -22.67
C ALA A 81 3.07 -10.04 -22.10
N CYS A 82 4.26 -9.47 -22.32
CA CYS A 82 4.55 -8.10 -21.95
C CYS A 82 3.82 -7.12 -22.88
N ASP A 83 3.53 -5.92 -22.37
CA ASP A 83 2.89 -4.86 -23.14
C ASP A 83 3.77 -4.44 -24.35
N PRO A 84 3.18 -3.85 -25.41
CA PRO A 84 3.94 -3.35 -26.56
C PRO A 84 5.09 -2.42 -26.15
N GLY A 85 6.27 -2.64 -26.74
CA GLY A 85 7.50 -1.93 -26.38
C GLY A 85 8.30 -2.57 -25.24
N PHE A 86 7.81 -3.68 -24.69
CA PHE A 86 8.53 -4.49 -23.70
C PHE A 86 8.74 -5.92 -24.23
N LYS A 87 9.82 -6.55 -23.78
CA LYS A 87 10.12 -7.97 -24.02
C LYS A 87 10.29 -8.69 -22.69
N CYS A 88 10.03 -10.00 -22.70
CA CYS A 88 10.37 -10.83 -21.55
C CYS A 88 11.86 -11.17 -21.59
N ASP A 89 12.61 -10.68 -20.61
CA ASP A 89 14.02 -11.01 -20.44
C ASP A 89 14.26 -11.47 -19.00
N ASN A 90 14.97 -12.58 -18.84
CA ASN A 90 15.20 -13.25 -17.56
C ASN A 90 13.93 -13.41 -16.69
N GLY A 91 12.76 -13.62 -17.34
CA GLY A 91 11.48 -13.80 -16.63
C GLY A 91 10.81 -12.50 -16.16
N LYS A 92 11.28 -11.33 -16.60
CA LYS A 92 10.68 -10.02 -16.29
C LYS A 92 10.44 -9.19 -17.56
N CYS A 93 9.33 -8.45 -17.58
CA CYS A 93 9.08 -7.48 -18.62
C CYS A 93 10.05 -6.30 -18.48
N VAL A 94 10.88 -6.12 -19.50
CA VAL A 94 11.86 -5.03 -19.63
C VAL A 94 11.64 -4.31 -20.95
N TYR A 95 12.06 -3.05 -21.03
CA TYR A 95 11.96 -2.27 -22.27
C TYR A 95 12.75 -2.98 -23.39
N ALA A 96 12.15 -3.04 -24.59
CA ALA A 96 12.64 -3.85 -25.71
C ALA A 96 13.88 -3.27 -26.40
#